data_AF-A0A7C2C3F5-F1
#
_entry.id   AF-A0A7C2C3F5-F1
#
_cell.length_a   1.000
_cell.length_b   1.000
_cell.length_c   1.000
_cell.angle_alpha   90.00
_cell.angle_beta   90.00
_cell.angle_gamma   90.00
#
_symmetry.space_group_name_H-M   'P 1'
#
loop_
_entity.id
_entity.type
_entity.pdbx_description
1 polymer ?
#
loop_
_entity_poly.entity_id
_entity_poly.type
_entity_poly.pdbx_seq_one_letter_code
_entity_poly.pdbx_strand_id
1 'polypeptide(L)'
;MEWADLARVALRWAHAVAALLWVGGSLFLFLVYRPAVRVLPEGVRPLLEKAVRRRFRELVNTAIVVLLVSGVALTFDRLSSPAATTPYVLVLGAKVVLALLAFYLALELGGGRRLTLRLGRHTLGAPEFILAIGLGIYLLVAALRVLYERGLAP
;
A
#
# COMPACT_ATOMS: atom_id res chain seq x y z
N MET A 1 -29.08 -11.15 -7.83
CA MET A 1 -27.72 -11.01 -7.28
C MET A 1 -27.77 -11.49 -5.85
N GLU A 2 -27.00 -12.52 -5.52
CA GLU A 2 -27.02 -13.07 -4.17
C GLU A 2 -26.31 -12.12 -3.19
N TRP A 3 -26.70 -12.13 -1.91
CA TRP A 3 -26.08 -11.29 -0.88
C TRP A 3 -24.56 -11.50 -0.77
N ALA A 4 -24.08 -12.70 -1.09
CA ALA A 4 -22.66 -13.03 -1.14
C ALA A 4 -21.90 -12.30 -2.26
N ASP A 5 -22.55 -12.05 -3.41
CA ASP A 5 -21.94 -11.32 -4.52
C ASP A 5 -21.77 -9.84 -4.18
N LEU A 6 -22.80 -9.25 -3.57
CA LEU A 6 -22.76 -7.88 -3.07
C LEU A 6 -21.64 -7.69 -2.04
N ALA A 7 -21.49 -8.62 -1.10
CA ALA A 7 -20.41 -8.58 -0.11
C ALA A 7 -19.02 -8.65 -0.77
N ARG A 8 -18.83 -9.52 -1.78
CA ARG A 8 -17.57 -9.64 -2.51
C ARG A 8 -17.25 -8.37 -3.31
N VAL A 9 -18.24 -7.76 -3.96
CA VAL A 9 -18.06 -6.48 -4.67
C VAL A 9 -17.67 -5.38 -3.70
N ALA A 10 -18.39 -5.24 -2.58
CA ALA A 10 -18.10 -4.26 -1.55
C ALA A 10 -16.68 -4.43 -0.98
N LEU A 11 -16.26 -5.67 -0.72
CA LEU A 11 -14.92 -5.98 -0.22
C LEU A 11 -13.82 -5.58 -1.20
N ARG A 12 -14.00 -5.90 -2.50
CA ARG A 12 -13.05 -5.51 -3.56
C ARG A 12 -12.99 -4.00 -3.72
N TRP A 13 -14.14 -3.34 -3.68
CA TRP A 13 -14.22 -1.89 -3.75
C TRP A 13 -13.52 -1.23 -2.56
N ALA A 14 -13.81 -1.68 -1.33
CA ALA A 14 -13.16 -1.18 -0.12
C ALA A 14 -11.64 -1.41 -0.14
N HIS A 15 -11.18 -2.58 -0.58
CA HIS A 15 -9.75 -2.87 -0.75
C HIS A 15 -9.10 -1.91 -1.74
N ALA A 16 -9.75 -1.67 -2.90
CA ALA A 16 -9.23 -0.78 -3.94
C ALA A 16 -9.18 0.69 -3.46
N VAL A 17 -10.21 1.16 -2.76
CA VAL A 17 -10.24 2.51 -2.19
C VAL A 17 -9.16 2.68 -1.13
N ALA A 18 -8.98 1.70 -0.24
CA ALA A 18 -7.93 1.74 0.77
C ALA A 18 -6.52 1.75 0.13
N ALA A 19 -6.31 0.95 -0.92
CA ALA A 19 -5.06 0.96 -1.68
C ALA A 19 -4.82 2.33 -2.34
N LEU A 20 -5.85 2.92 -2.95
CA LEU A 20 -5.78 4.23 -3.59
C LEU A 20 -5.45 5.33 -2.58
N LEU A 21 -6.12 5.35 -1.42
CA LEU A 21 -5.87 6.34 -0.37
C LEU A 21 -4.44 6.24 0.17
N TRP A 22 -3.96 5.01 0.37
CA TRP A 22 -2.62 4.79 0.90
C TRP A 22 -1.52 5.15 -0.10
N VAL A 23 -1.60 4.63 -1.33
CA VAL A 23 -0.60 4.91 -2.39
C VAL A 23 -0.70 6.35 -2.88
N GLY A 24 -1.91 6.83 -3.18
CA GLY A 24 -2.17 8.19 -3.65
C GLY A 24 -1.85 9.24 -2.60
N GLY A 25 -2.20 9.00 -1.33
CA GLY A 25 -1.81 9.87 -0.22
C GLY A 25 -0.30 9.96 -0.04
N SER A 26 0.42 8.84 -0.18
CA SER A 26 1.88 8.82 -0.14
C SER A 26 2.49 9.62 -1.30
N LEU A 27 1.93 9.48 -2.50
CA LEU A 27 2.35 10.20 -3.69
C LEU A 27 2.13 11.71 -3.56
N PHE A 28 0.96 12.12 -3.06
CA PHE A 28 0.65 13.52 -2.76
C PHE A 28 1.65 14.12 -1.77
N LEU A 29 1.99 13.39 -0.70
CA LEU A 29 2.96 13.88 0.28
C LEU A 29 4.34 14.14 -0.35
N PHE A 30 4.74 13.32 -1.31
CA PHE A 30 6.04 13.38 -1.94
C PHE A 30 6.14 14.44 -3.03
N LEU A 31 5.20 14.42 -3.98
CA LEU A 31 5.22 15.28 -5.15
C LEU A 31 4.70 16.69 -4.89
N VAL A 32 3.79 16.86 -3.93
CA VAL A 32 3.08 18.14 -3.73
C VAL A 32 3.40 18.73 -2.37
N TYR A 33 3.12 18.00 -1.28
CA TYR A 33 3.23 18.55 0.07
C TYR A 33 4.69 18.89 0.45
N ARG A 34 5.61 17.94 0.26
CA ARG A 34 7.03 18.14 0.58
C ARG A 34 7.67 19.35 -0.11
N PRO A 35 7.53 19.54 -1.44
CA PRO A 35 8.07 20.74 -2.08
C PRO A 35 7.35 22.01 -1.61
N ALA A 36 6.02 21.99 -1.46
CA ALA A 36 5.25 23.15 -1.00
C ALA A 36 5.63 23.62 0.42
N VAL A 37 6.01 22.71 1.31
CA VAL A 37 6.38 23.04 2.70
C VAL A 37 7.84 23.49 2.84
N ARG A 38 8.70 23.23 1.84
CA ARG A 38 10.09 23.70 1.86
C ARG A 38 10.23 25.21 1.66
N VAL A 39 9.25 25.85 1.03
CA VAL A 39 9.25 27.30 0.80
C VAL A 39 8.64 28.11 1.96
N LEU A 40 8.09 27.43 2.98
CA LEU A 40 7.53 28.09 4.15
C LEU A 40 8.61 28.54 5.14
N PRO A 41 8.39 29.65 5.88
CA PRO A 41 9.29 30.08 6.96
C PRO A 41 9.47 29.00 8.04
N GLU A 42 10.68 28.91 8.62
CA GLU A 42 11.01 27.88 9.62
C GLU A 42 10.14 27.91 10.88
N GLY A 43 9.58 29.06 11.24
CA GLY A 43 8.67 29.17 12.39
C GLY A 43 7.31 28.49 12.21
N VAL A 44 6.83 28.37 10.96
CA VAL A 44 5.50 27.82 10.64
C VAL A 44 5.59 26.34 10.22
N ARG A 45 6.70 25.98 9.59
CA ARG A 45 6.95 24.67 8.98
C ARG A 45 6.76 23.47 9.94
N PRO A 46 7.35 23.43 11.15
CA PRO A 46 7.20 22.29 12.06
C PRO A 46 5.77 22.09 12.57
N LEU A 47 5.03 23.17 12.79
CA LEU A 47 3.64 23.12 13.28
C LEU A 47 2.72 22.50 12.22
N LEU A 48 2.85 22.95 10.97
CA LEU A 48 2.11 22.41 9.84
C LEU A 48 2.48 20.94 9.59
N GLU A 49 3.78 20.61 9.58
CA GLU A 49 4.25 19.23 9.43
C GLU A 49 3.69 18.31 10.50
N LYS A 50 3.69 18.73 11.77
CA LYS A 50 3.11 17.95 12.87
C LYS A 50 1.61 17.72 12.70
N ALA A 51 0.86 18.75 12.30
CA ALA A 51 -0.59 18.69 12.12
C ALA A 51 -1.01 17.79 10.95
N VAL A 52 -0.31 17.88 9.82
CA VAL A 52 -0.56 17.06 8.63
C VAL A 52 -0.14 15.62 8.89
N ARG A 53 1.04 15.40 9.49
CA ARG A 53 1.54 14.06 9.80
C ARG A 53 0.64 13.27 10.73
N ARG A 54 -0.02 13.93 11.68
CA ARG A 54 -1.00 13.28 12.58
C ARG A 54 -2.19 12.75 11.80
N ARG A 55 -2.88 13.61 11.04
CA ARG A 55 -4.06 13.25 10.23
C ARG A 55 -3.74 12.23 9.16
N PHE A 56 -2.60 12.39 8.50
CA PHE A 56 -2.15 11.45 7.49
C PHE A 56 -1.91 10.06 8.09
N ARG A 57 -1.33 9.98 9.29
CA ARG A 57 -1.12 8.69 9.97
C ARG A 57 -2.43 8.01 10.32
N GLU A 58 -3.41 8.75 10.83
CA GLU A 58 -4.74 8.21 11.12
C GLU A 58 -5.35 7.59 9.86
N LEU A 59 -5.31 8.31 8.73
CA LEU A 59 -5.78 7.83 7.43
C LEU A 59 -5.02 6.58 6.94
N VAL A 60 -3.69 6.59 7.04
CA VAL A 60 -2.84 5.44 6.66
C VAL A 60 -3.15 4.23 7.52
N ASN A 61 -3.28 4.40 8.83
CA ASN A 61 -3.58 3.30 9.75
C ASN A 61 -4.96 2.68 9.43
N THR A 62 -5.97 3.51 9.19
CA THR A 62 -7.29 3.03 8.76
C THR A 62 -7.21 2.28 7.43
N ALA A 63 -6.48 2.82 6.44
CA ALA A 63 -6.29 2.15 5.16
C ALA A 63 -5.57 0.79 5.30
N ILE A 64 -4.53 0.70 6.13
CA ILE A 64 -3.82 -0.55 6.43
C ILE A 64 -4.76 -1.59 7.03
N VAL A 65 -5.59 -1.21 8.01
CA VAL A 65 -6.57 -2.13 8.62
C VAL A 65 -7.54 -2.65 7.57
N VAL A 66 -8.11 -1.75 6.75
CA VAL A 66 -9.03 -2.14 5.67
C VAL A 66 -8.34 -3.06 4.67
N LEU A 67 -7.09 -2.77 4.27
CA LEU A 67 -6.30 -3.58 3.34
C LEU A 67 -6.00 -4.97 3.89
N LEU A 68 -5.65 -5.09 5.18
CA LEU A 68 -5.39 -6.37 5.83
C LEU A 68 -6.66 -7.22 5.88
N VAL A 69 -7.75 -6.67 6.40
CA VAL A 69 -9.02 -7.40 6.55
C VAL A 69 -9.56 -7.85 5.19
N SER A 70 -9.64 -6.91 4.24
CA SER A 70 -10.12 -7.23 2.89
C SER A 70 -9.16 -8.12 2.10
N GLY A 71 -7.85 -7.94 2.28
CA GLY A 71 -6.83 -8.76 1.63
C GLY A 71 -6.87 -10.21 2.07
N VAL A 72 -7.06 -10.46 3.37
CA VAL A 72 -7.22 -11.83 3.91
C VAL A 72 -8.48 -12.48 3.34
N ALA A 73 -9.63 -11.81 3.41
CA ALA A 73 -10.88 -12.37 2.91
C ALA A 73 -10.85 -12.64 1.40
N LEU A 74 -10.26 -11.74 0.59
CA LEU A 74 -10.09 -11.96 -0.86
C LEU A 74 -9.08 -13.07 -1.19
N THR A 75 -8.08 -13.28 -0.33
CA THR A 75 -7.09 -14.36 -0.49
C THR A 75 -7.75 -15.71 -0.25
N PHE A 76 -8.58 -15.85 0.79
CA PHE A 76 -9.34 -17.08 1.04
C PHE A 76 -10.32 -17.41 -0.09
N ASP A 77 -11.08 -16.42 -0.58
CA ASP A 77 -12.00 -16.57 -1.73
C ASP A 77 -11.25 -17.02 -3.01
N ARG A 78 -9.98 -16.62 -3.17
CA ARG A 78 -9.14 -17.01 -4.31
C ARG A 78 -8.52 -18.39 -4.15
N LEU A 79 -8.09 -18.76 -2.95
CA LEU A 79 -7.49 -20.06 -2.67
C LEU A 79 -8.50 -21.21 -2.68
N SER A 80 -9.78 -20.92 -2.39
CA SER A 80 -10.88 -21.88 -2.53
C SER A 80 -11.34 -22.08 -3.98
N SER A 81 -10.83 -21.30 -4.93
CA SER A 81 -11.16 -21.41 -6.34
C SER A 81 -10.36 -22.54 -7.03
N PRO A 82 -10.95 -23.29 -7.97
CA PRO A 82 -10.23 -24.25 -8.83
C PRO A 82 -9.07 -23.62 -9.63
N ALA A 83 -9.05 -22.29 -9.78
CA ALA A 83 -8.00 -21.55 -10.49
C ALA A 83 -6.71 -21.32 -9.67
N ALA A 84 -6.64 -21.80 -8.42
CA ALA A 84 -5.49 -21.65 -7.53
C ALA A 84 -4.31 -22.56 -7.89
N THR A 85 -3.72 -22.38 -9.07
CA THR A 85 -2.54 -23.12 -9.51
C THR A 85 -1.29 -22.78 -8.68
N THR A 86 -0.31 -23.68 -8.62
CA THR A 86 0.95 -23.46 -7.89
C THR A 86 1.65 -22.11 -8.20
N PRO A 87 1.84 -21.69 -9.48
CA PRO A 87 2.44 -20.39 -9.77
C PRO A 87 1.58 -19.23 -9.27
N TYR A 88 0.25 -19.34 -9.32
CA TYR A 88 -0.66 -18.32 -8.79
C TYR A 88 -0.50 -18.14 -7.28
N VAL A 89 -0.41 -19.23 -6.53
CA VAL A 89 -0.23 -19.21 -5.07
C VAL A 89 1.12 -18.59 -4.68
N LEU A 90 2.19 -18.89 -5.42
CA LEU A 90 3.51 -18.30 -5.17
C LEU A 90 3.48 -16.77 -5.34
N VAL A 91 2.87 -16.27 -6.41
CA VAL A 91 2.79 -14.82 -6.63
C VAL A 91 1.86 -14.15 -5.62
N LEU A 92 0.76 -14.81 -5.23
CA LEU A 92 -0.12 -14.34 -4.17
C LEU A 92 0.63 -14.25 -2.82
N GLY A 93 1.40 -15.26 -2.47
CA GLY A 93 2.24 -15.28 -1.28
C GLY A 93 3.28 -14.16 -1.29
N ALA A 94 3.99 -13.97 -2.40
CA ALA A 94 4.95 -12.88 -2.57
C ALA A 94 4.29 -11.50 -2.40
N LYS A 95 3.08 -11.32 -2.96
CA LYS A 95 2.30 -10.09 -2.78
C LYS A 95 1.96 -9.84 -1.31
N VAL A 96 1.53 -10.86 -0.58
CA VAL A 96 1.21 -10.74 0.86
C VAL A 96 2.45 -10.36 1.66
N VAL A 97 3.58 -11.03 1.45
CA VAL A 97 4.84 -10.73 2.15
C VAL A 97 5.27 -9.28 1.91
N LEU A 98 5.21 -8.82 0.66
CA LEU A 98 5.57 -7.45 0.32
C LEU A 98 4.60 -6.42 0.90
N ALA A 99 3.30 -6.71 0.93
CA ALA A 99 2.32 -5.85 1.57
C ALA A 99 2.55 -5.74 3.09
N LEU A 100 2.84 -6.86 3.76
CA LEU A 100 3.16 -6.87 5.19
C LEU A 100 4.43 -6.07 5.50
N LEU A 101 5.48 -6.22 4.69
CA LEU A 101 6.70 -5.43 4.81
C LEU A 101 6.41 -3.93 4.65
N ALA A 102 5.57 -3.58 3.67
CA ALA A 102 5.18 -2.20 3.43
C ALA A 102 4.40 -1.59 4.60
N PHE A 103 3.46 -2.34 5.17
CA PHE A 103 2.66 -1.91 6.32
C PHE A 103 3.52 -1.78 7.58
N TYR A 104 4.41 -2.74 7.82
CA TYR A 104 5.38 -2.68 8.92
C TYR A 104 6.20 -1.40 8.84
N LEU A 105 6.78 -1.10 7.67
CA LEU A 105 7.53 0.13 7.46
C LEU A 105 6.66 1.37 7.64
N ALA A 106 5.44 1.40 7.10
CA ALA A 106 4.53 2.53 7.24
C ALA A 106 4.20 2.84 8.72
N LEU A 107 3.99 1.82 9.54
CA LEU A 107 3.71 1.96 10.98
C LEU A 107 4.93 2.39 11.79
N GLU A 108 6.08 1.73 11.58
CA GLU A 108 7.35 2.02 12.26
C GLU A 108 7.83 3.45 11.96
N LEU A 109 7.75 3.85 10.69
CA LEU A 109 8.07 5.21 10.22
C LEU A 109 7.05 6.21 10.72
N GLY A 110 5.77 5.83 10.73
CA GLY A 110 4.69 6.56 11.38
C GLY A 110 5.10 6.95 12.80
N GLY A 111 5.61 6.02 13.62
CA GLY A 111 5.96 6.20 15.03
C GLY A 111 6.90 7.36 15.39
N GLY A 112 7.66 7.93 14.45
CA GLY A 112 8.62 9.02 14.71
C GLY A 112 10.07 8.56 14.73
N ARG A 113 10.34 7.27 14.51
CA ARG A 113 11.67 6.76 14.21
C ARG A 113 12.12 7.24 12.83
N ARG A 114 13.23 7.99 12.78
CA ARG A 114 13.95 8.26 11.53
C ARG A 114 14.72 7.01 11.12
N LEU A 115 14.05 6.03 10.51
CA LEU A 115 14.78 4.99 9.78
C LEU A 115 15.37 5.63 8.53
N THR A 116 16.68 5.85 8.58
CA THR A 116 17.48 6.21 7.42
C THR A 116 18.23 4.95 7.02
N LEU A 117 17.74 4.27 5.97
CA LEU A 117 18.52 3.20 5.35
C LEU A 117 19.60 3.87 4.51
N ARG A 118 20.83 3.85 5.02
CA ARG A 118 22.02 4.24 4.25
C ARG A 118 22.32 3.14 3.24
N LEU A 119 21.71 3.25 2.05
CA LEU A 119 22.15 2.48 0.87
C LEU A 119 23.22 3.30 0.13
N GLY A 120 24.49 3.09 0.51
CA GLY A 120 25.64 3.73 -0.15
C GLY A 120 25.68 5.25 0.01
N ARG A 121 25.93 5.98 -1.10
CA ARG A 121 26.09 7.46 -1.12
C ARG A 121 24.76 8.24 -1.06
N HIS A 122 23.61 7.56 -1.18
CA HIS A 122 22.30 8.21 -1.13
C HIS A 122 21.58 7.86 0.17
N THR A 123 21.30 8.86 1.00
CA THR A 123 20.34 8.71 2.10
C THR A 123 18.93 8.75 1.52
N LEU A 124 18.40 7.59 1.15
CA LEU A 124 16.99 7.48 0.81
C LEU A 124 16.18 7.66 2.09
N GLY A 125 15.32 8.67 2.10
CA GLY A 125 14.38 8.85 3.19
C GLY A 125 13.35 7.73 3.20
N ALA A 126 12.89 7.42 4.39
CA ALA A 126 11.75 6.56 4.67
C ALA A 126 10.53 6.70 3.72
N PRO A 127 10.06 7.91 3.37
CA PRO A 127 8.92 8.07 2.45
C PRO A 127 9.23 7.77 0.97
N GLU A 128 10.47 7.94 0.51
CA GLU A 128 10.91 7.48 -0.81
C GLU A 128 10.79 5.96 -0.92
N PHE A 129 11.02 5.25 0.19
CA PHE A 129 10.91 3.80 0.29
C PHE A 129 9.45 3.31 0.29
N ILE A 130 8.54 4.01 0.99
CA ILE A 130 7.10 3.71 0.96
C ILE A 130 6.53 3.86 -0.45
N LEU A 131 6.98 4.86 -1.20
CA LEU A 131 6.59 5.06 -2.60
C LEU A 131 7.15 3.97 -3.53
N ALA A 132 8.43 3.62 -3.36
CA ALA A 132 9.05 2.54 -4.11
C ALA A 132 8.32 1.21 -3.87
N ILE A 133 7.88 0.95 -2.64
CA ILE A 133 7.09 -0.24 -2.31
C ILE A 133 5.67 -0.16 -2.89
N GLY A 134 4.99 0.98 -2.79
CA GLY A 134 3.68 1.17 -3.41
C GLY A 134 3.71 0.96 -4.93
N LEU A 135 4.76 1.45 -5.59
CA LEU A 135 5.01 1.23 -7.02
C LEU A 135 5.34 -0.24 -7.33
N GLY A 136 6.12 -0.89 -6.48
CA GLY A 136 6.40 -2.34 -6.56
C GLY A 136 5.14 -3.19 -6.43
N ILE A 137 4.23 -2.84 -5.51
CA ILE A 137 2.92 -3.51 -5.36
C ILE A 137 2.07 -3.34 -6.61
N TYR A 138 2.09 -2.17 -7.24
CA TYR A 138 1.36 -1.94 -8.50
C TYR A 138 1.93 -2.77 -9.67
N LEU A 139 3.26 -2.86 -9.79
CA LEU A 139 3.93 -3.74 -10.77
C LEU A 139 3.57 -5.21 -10.55
N LEU A 140 3.48 -5.67 -9.30
CA LEU A 140 3.04 -7.02 -8.97
C LEU A 140 1.58 -7.30 -9.33
N VAL A 141 0.71 -6.31 -9.19
CA VAL A 141 -0.69 -6.42 -9.65
C VAL A 141 -0.74 -6.61 -11.17
N ALA A 142 0.10 -5.89 -11.93
CA ALA A 142 0.21 -6.09 -13.37
C ALA A 142 0.74 -7.48 -13.73
N ALA A 143 1.75 -7.97 -13.02
CA ALA A 143 2.30 -9.31 -13.22
C ALA A 143 1.27 -10.43 -12.92
N LEU A 144 0.51 -10.30 -11.82
CA LEU A 144 -0.57 -11.23 -11.46
C LEU A 144 -1.65 -11.29 -12.54
N ARG A 145 -1.97 -10.14 -13.14
CA ARG A 145 -2.95 -10.06 -14.23
C ARG A 145 -2.48 -10.84 -15.45
N VAL A 146 -1.22 -10.68 -15.86
CA VAL A 146 -0.63 -11.42 -16.98
C VAL A 146 -0.59 -12.93 -16.72
N LEU A 147 -0.25 -13.35 -15.50
CA LEU A 147 -0.23 -14.77 -15.15
C LEU A 147 -1.63 -15.39 -15.13
N TYR A 148 -2.63 -14.65 -14.63
CA TYR A 148 -4.02 -15.10 -14.63
C TYR A 148 -4.58 -15.24 -16.06
N GLU A 149 -4.28 -14.27 -16.93
CA GLU A 149 -4.67 -14.29 -18.34
C GLU A 149 -4.00 -15.45 -19.10
N ARG A 150 -2.73 -15.76 -18.80
CA ARG A 150 -2.02 -16.92 -19.39
C ARG A 150 -2.52 -18.27 -18.87
N GLY A 151 -2.98 -18.35 -17.62
CA GLY A 151 -3.55 -19.58 -17.05
C GLY A 151 -4.96 -19.89 -17.54
N LEU A 152 -5.62 -18.93 -18.19
CA LEU A 152 -6.94 -19.07 -18.82
C LEU A 152 -6.86 -19.23 -20.34
N ALA A 153 -5.68 -19.11 -20.95
CA ALA A 153 -5.47 -19.40 -22.35
C ALA A 153 -5.45 -20.94 -22.55
N PRO A 154 -6.24 -21.48 -23.50
CA PRO A 154 -6.31 -22.92 -23.75
C PRO A 154 -5.02 -23.51 -24.29
#